data_AF-A0A0S8A9X0-F1
#
_entry.id   AF-A0A0S8A9X0-F1
#
_cell.length_a   1.000
_cell.length_b   1.000
_cell.length_c   1.000
_cell.angle_alpha   90.00
_cell.angle_beta   90.00
_cell.angle_gamma   90.00
#
_symmetry.space_group_name_H-M   'P 1'
#
loop_
_entity.id
_entity.type
_entity.pdbx_description
1 polymer ?
#
loop_
_entity_poly.entity_id
_entity_poly.type
_entity_poly.pdbx_seq_one_letter_code
_entity_poly.pdbx_strand_id
1 'polypeptide(L)' 'MDVFISELHIAPILSTVVYSLIGIVLFIVGFVIFDKLTPYSIHKEIGEDHNVALGVIIAALMISLSIIIAAAIKG' A
#
# COMPACT_ATOMS: atom_id res chain seq x y z
N MET A 1 25.44 19.26 -12.45
CA MET A 1 24.32 19.74 -11.60
C MET A 1 23.30 20.49 -12.46
N ASP A 2 23.77 21.37 -13.35
CA ASP A 2 22.92 22.23 -14.19
C ASP A 2 22.07 21.48 -15.22
N VAL A 3 22.59 20.36 -15.75
CA VAL A 3 21.88 19.48 -16.71
C VAL A 3 20.69 18.74 -16.06
N PHE A 4 20.73 18.50 -14.74
CA PHE A 4 19.62 17.84 -14.03
C PHE A 4 18.44 18.80 -13.80
N ILE A 5 18.73 20.09 -13.65
CA ILE A 5 17.72 21.14 -13.44
C ILE A 5 17.08 21.56 -14.76
N SER A 6 17.80 21.49 -15.89
CA SER A 6 17.25 21.78 -17.22
C SER A 6 16.23 20.76 -17.73
N GLU A 7 16.32 19.51 -17.26
CA GLU A 7 15.39 18.40 -17.59
C GLU A 7 14.27 18.27 -16.54
N LEU A 8 14.19 19.19 -15.58
CA LEU A 8 13.17 19.18 -14.52
C LEU A 8 11.81 19.61 -15.08
N HIS A 9 11.19 18.71 -15.82
CA HIS A 9 9.80 18.84 -16.23
C HIS A 9 8.96 18.63 -14.97
N ILE A 10 8.37 19.71 -14.44
CA ILE A 10 7.57 19.67 -13.20
C ILE A 10 6.37 18.72 -13.34
N ALA A 11 5.84 18.59 -14.56
CA ALA A 11 4.68 17.74 -14.86
C ALA A 11 4.86 16.24 -14.49
N PRO A 12 5.86 15.50 -14.97
CA PRO A 12 6.06 14.09 -14.62
C PRO A 12 6.35 13.85 -13.14
N ILE A 13 7.04 14.79 -12.48
CA ILE A 13 7.32 14.71 -11.04
C ILE A 13 6.02 14.86 -10.25
N LEU A 14 5.20 15.86 -10.60
CA LEU A 14 3.90 16.06 -9.98
C LEU A 14 2.99 14.84 -10.17
N SER A 15 2.96 14.27 -11.37
CA SER A 15 2.22 13.04 -11.65
C SER A 15 2.68 11.87 -10.77
N THR A 16 4.00 11.69 -10.62
CA THR A 16 4.57 10.61 -9.79
C THR A 16 4.16 10.74 -8.32
N VAL A 17 4.19 11.97 -7.78
CA VAL A 17 3.76 12.26 -6.41
C VAL A 17 2.26 12.02 -6.23
N VAL A 18 1.44 12.46 -7.18
CA VAL A 18 -0.02 12.25 -7.12
C VAL A 18 -0.36 10.76 -7.17
N TYR A 19 0.21 9.99 -8.11
CA TYR A 19 -0.07 8.57 -8.22
C TYR A 19 0.49 7.75 -7.04
N SER A 20 1.63 8.14 -6.46
CA SER A 20 2.14 7.47 -5.26
C SER A 20 1.22 7.68 -4.05
N LEU A 21 0.71 8.91 -3.87
CA LEU A 21 -0.27 9.21 -2.81
C LEU A 21 -1.57 8.43 -3.02
N ILE A 22 -2.08 8.36 -4.25
CA ILE A 22 -3.27 7.56 -4.57
C ILE A 22 -3.03 6.09 -4.21
N GLY A 23 -1.87 5.53 -4.57
CA GLY A 23 -1.51 4.15 -4.24
C GLY A 23 -1.49 3.90 -2.73
N ILE A 24 -0.90 4.81 -1.95
CA ILE A 24 -0.87 4.72 -0.48
C ILE A 24 -2.30 4.77 0.10
N VAL A 25 -3.14 5.68 -0.39
CA VAL A 25 -4.54 5.79 0.07
C VAL A 25 -5.31 4.51 -0.24
N LEU A 26 -5.19 3.97 -1.45
CA LEU A 26 -5.83 2.71 -1.82
C LEU A 26 -5.36 1.54 -0.96
N PHE A 27 -4.06 1.50 -0.64
CA PHE A 27 -3.49 0.48 0.21
C PHE A 27 -4.08 0.52 1.63
N ILE A 28 -4.14 1.71 2.23
CA ILE A 28 -4.72 1.91 3.57
C ILE A 28 -6.20 1.53 3.56
N VAL A 29 -6.95 1.98 2.55
CA VAL A 29 -8.38 1.65 2.42
C VAL A 29 -8.58 0.14 2.28
N GLY A 30 -7.80 -0.53 1.44
CA GLY A 30 -7.85 -1.99 1.28
C GLY A 30 -7.59 -2.73 2.60
N PHE A 31 -6.59 -2.28 3.36
CA PHE A 31 -6.31 -2.84 4.69
C PHE A 31 -7.45 -2.62 5.69
N VAL A 32 -8.00 -1.40 5.76
CA VAL A 32 -9.11 -1.08 6.68
C VAL A 32 -10.36 -1.87 6.34
N ILE A 33 -10.65 -2.06 5.05
CA ILE A 33 -11.77 -2.89 4.61
C ILE A 33 -11.55 -4.34 5.06
N PHE A 34 -10.34 -4.87 4.88
CA PHE A 34 -10.02 -6.22 5.31
C PHE A 34 -10.15 -6.40 6.83
N ASP A 35 -9.61 -5.46 7.62
CA ASP A 35 -9.74 -5.48 9.08
C ASP A 35 -11.20 -5.47 9.52
N LYS A 36 -12.05 -4.64 8.90
CA LYS A 36 -13.49 -4.62 9.17
C LYS A 36 -14.26 -5.87 8.74
N LEU A 37 -13.82 -6.53 7.66
CA LEU A 37 -14.41 -7.78 7.19
C LEU A 37 -14.05 -8.95 8.11
N THR A 38 -12.92 -8.84 8.81
CA THR A 38 -12.47 -9.90 9.72
C THR A 38 -13.23 -9.76 11.05
N PRO A 39 -13.93 -10.80 11.52
CA PRO A 39 -14.73 -10.72 12.75
C PRO A 39 -13.88 -10.71 14.04
N TYR A 40 -12.56 -10.85 13.92
CA TYR A 40 -11.61 -10.88 15.02
C TYR A 40 -10.71 -9.65 14.98
N SER A 41 -10.23 -9.21 16.14
CA SER A 41 -9.27 -8.10 16.22
C SER A 41 -7.88 -8.59 15.80
N ILE A 42 -7.41 -8.16 14.62
CA ILE A 42 -6.08 -8.50 14.11
C ILE A 42 -4.99 -8.11 15.12
N HIS A 43 -5.15 -6.96 15.79
CA HIS A 43 -4.22 -6.49 16.80
C HIS A 43 -4.13 -7.42 18.00
N LYS A 44 -5.28 -7.92 18.48
CA LYS A 44 -5.33 -8.87 19.59
C LYS A 44 -4.70 -10.21 19.19
N GLU A 45 -5.11 -10.74 18.04
CA GLU A 45 -4.69 -12.08 17.62
C GLU A 45 -3.18 -12.15 17.34
N ILE A 46 -2.60 -11.10 16.75
CA ILE A 46 -1.15 -11.05 16.45
C ILE A 46 -0.35 -10.61 17.67
N GLY A 47 -0.84 -9.59 18.40
CA GLY A 47 -0.11 -8.95 19.49
C GLY A 47 -0.17 -9.70 20.82
N GLU A 48 -1.35 -10.20 21.19
CA GLU A 48 -1.59 -10.88 22.47
C GLU A 48 -1.58 -12.40 22.31
N ASP A 49 -2.35 -12.92 21.35
CA ASP A 49 -2.51 -14.36 21.16
C ASP A 49 -1.38 -14.99 20.33
N HIS A 50 -0.42 -14.17 19.86
CA HIS A 50 0.76 -14.56 19.09
C HIS A 50 0.45 -15.49 17.91
N ASN A 51 -0.66 -15.24 17.22
CA ASN A 51 -1.11 -16.03 16.08
C ASN A 51 -0.28 -15.73 14.83
N VAL A 52 0.83 -16.46 14.68
CA VAL A 52 1.74 -16.36 13.53
C VAL A 52 1.02 -16.66 12.22
N ALA A 53 0.04 -17.57 12.21
CA ALA A 53 -0.70 -17.91 11.01
C ALA A 53 -1.48 -16.70 10.46
N LEU A 54 -2.15 -15.94 11.35
CA LEU A 54 -2.79 -14.70 10.96
C LEU A 54 -1.76 -13.66 10.47
N GLY A 55 -0.62 -13.54 11.14
CA GLY A 55 0.46 -12.65 10.71
C GLY A 55 0.96 -12.93 9.28
N VAL A 56 1.11 -14.21 8.92
CA VAL A 56 1.49 -14.60 7.55
C VAL A 56 0.41 -14.25 6.53
N ILE A 57 -0.87 -14.45 6.88
CA ILE A 57 -2.00 -14.08 6.02
C ILE A 57 -2.03 -12.57 5.77
N ILE A 58 -1.85 -11.75 6.81
CA ILE A 58 -1.78 -10.28 6.69
C ILE A 58 -0.59 -9.87 5.81
N ALA A 59 0.58 -10.48 6.00
CA ALA A 59 1.74 -10.20 5.17
C ALA A 59 1.47 -10.53 3.68
N ALA A 60 0.87 -11.68 3.39
CA ALA A 60 0.49 -12.07 2.04
C ALA A 60 -0.56 -11.12 1.42
N LEU A 61 -1.54 -10.67 2.21
CA LEU A 61 -2.52 -9.69 1.80
C LEU A 61 -1.88 -8.35 1.43
N MET A 62 -0.95 -7.86 2.26
CA MET A 62 -0.22 -6.62 2.01
C MET A 62 0.60 -6.69 0.71
N ILE A 63 1.26 -7.82 0.46
CA ILE A 63 1.99 -8.06 -0.79
C ILE A 63 1.03 -8.07 -1.98
N SER A 64 -0.09 -8.79 -1.87
CA SER A 64 -1.10 -8.88 -2.92
C SER A 64 -1.69 -7.51 -3.29
N LEU A 65 -2.10 -6.72 -2.28
CA LEU A 65 -2.63 -5.37 -2.48
C LEU A 65 -1.61 -4.46 -3.17
N SER A 66 -0.35 -4.51 -2.76
CA SER A 66 0.73 -3.72 -3.37
C SER A 66 0.89 -4.03 -4.86
N ILE A 67 0.86 -5.31 -5.23
CA ILE A 67 1.02 -5.77 -6.62
C ILE A 67 -0.18 -5.33 -7.47
N ILE A 68 -1.41 -5.50 -6.96
CA ILE A 68 -2.63 -5.11 -7.68
C ILE A 68 -2.66 -3.59 -7.93
N ILE A 69 -2.33 -2.79 -6.91
CA ILE A 69 -2.28 -1.33 -7.02
C ILE A 69 -1.19 -0.91 -8.02
N ALA A 70 0.00 -1.52 -7.95
CA ALA A 70 1.08 -1.25 -8.90
C ALA A 70 0.67 -1.59 -10.35
N ALA A 71 -0.01 -2.72 -10.55
CA ALA A 71 -0.53 -3.11 -11.86
C ALA A 71 -1.62 -2.14 -12.36
N ALA A 72 -2.49 -1.66 -11.48
CA ALA A 72 -3.56 -0.72 -11.82
C ALA A 72 -3.03 0.68 -12.19
N ILE A 73 -1.95 1.14 -11.55
CA ILE A 73 -1.34 2.45 -11.86
C ILE A 73 -0.52 2.40 -13.15
N LYS A 74 0.06 1.23 -13.47
CA LYS A 74 0.92 1.04 -14.65
C LYS A 74 0.13 0.68 -15.92
N GLY A 75 -1.15 0.33 -15.77
CA GLY A 75 -2.07 -0.02 -16.85
C GLY A 75 -2.61 1.17 -17.62
#